data_AF-A0A3P6RK57-F1
#
_entry.id   AF-A0A3P6RK57-F1
#
_cell.length_a   1.000
_cell.length_b   1.000
_cell.length_c   1.000
_cell.angle_alpha   90.00
_cell.angle_beta   90.00
_cell.angle_gamma   90.00
#
_symmetry.space_group_name_H-M   'P 1'
#
loop_
_entity.id
_entity.type
_entity.pdbx_description
1 polymer ?
#
loop_
_entity_poly.entity_id
_entity_poly.type
_entity_poly.pdbx_seq_one_letter_code
_entity_poly.pdbx_strand_id
1 'polypeptide(L)'
;VFNPTKPFVTIPDQSKWDHDKEAAYLYYCANETVHGIEFHTPPFSVHRVPLVADISSNFLSRPFDFKHHGVVFGGTQKNLGAAGLTVVMVRKDLIGKVWGFSHPEDAQPATPAILSYQDMVEHNSLYNTPAKKAETIYNLIDESNGFYTCAVDKQCRSYMNVCYRIKGGDEKLEAEFLKGAQARGMISLKGHRSVGGIRASLYNAVSLQETEQLADWMREFMKNQAA
;
A
#
# COMPACT_ATOMS: atom_id res chain seq x y z
N VAL A 1 33.03 -4.18 21.14
CA VAL A 1 34.08 -3.19 20.78
C VAL A 1 34.40 -3.38 19.32
N PHE A 2 34.32 -2.32 18.52
CA PHE A 2 34.57 -2.34 17.07
C PHE A 2 36.04 -2.69 16.83
N ASN A 3 36.34 -3.88 16.31
CA ASN A 3 37.69 -4.21 15.87
C ASN A 3 37.92 -3.59 14.48
N PRO A 4 38.97 -2.77 14.29
CA PRO A 4 39.25 -2.07 13.03
C PRO A 4 39.64 -2.97 11.85
N THR A 5 39.62 -4.31 12.04
CA THR A 5 39.82 -5.30 10.97
C THR A 5 38.55 -5.55 10.13
N LYS A 6 37.42 -4.91 10.43
CA LYS A 6 36.21 -5.03 9.60
C LYS A 6 36.34 -4.22 8.31
N PRO A 7 36.01 -4.79 7.12
CA PRO A 7 36.29 -4.19 5.82
C PRO A 7 35.51 -2.91 5.45
N PHE A 8 34.59 -2.44 6.30
CA PHE A 8 33.69 -1.32 5.97
C PHE A 8 33.53 -0.41 7.20
N VAL A 9 34.48 0.51 7.39
CA VAL A 9 34.44 1.55 8.44
C VAL A 9 34.54 2.97 7.86
N THR A 10 34.59 3.07 6.53
CA THR A 10 34.70 4.33 5.79
C THR A 10 33.78 4.29 4.58
N ILE A 11 33.33 5.45 4.13
CA ILE A 11 32.75 5.62 2.80
C ILE A 11 33.91 5.89 1.84
N PRO A 12 34.14 5.05 0.81
CA PRO A 12 35.20 5.31 -0.17
C PRO A 12 34.95 6.64 -0.90
N ASP A 13 36.01 7.35 -1.24
CA ASP A 13 35.93 8.55 -2.07
C ASP A 13 35.17 8.24 -3.37
N GLN A 14 34.15 9.05 -3.67
CA GLN A 14 33.27 8.83 -4.81
C GLN A 14 34.01 8.83 -6.15
N SER A 15 35.16 9.51 -6.26
CA SER A 15 36.00 9.47 -7.47
C SER A 15 36.53 8.07 -7.80
N LYS A 16 36.47 7.13 -6.85
CA LYS A 16 36.89 5.73 -7.02
C LYS A 16 35.73 4.78 -7.32
N TRP A 17 34.50 5.28 -7.32
CA TRP A 17 33.33 4.45 -7.60
C TRP A 17 33.25 4.17 -9.10
N ASP A 18 32.83 2.97 -9.46
CA ASP A 18 32.52 2.63 -10.84
C ASP A 18 31.15 3.23 -11.21
N HIS A 19 31.11 3.98 -12.30
CA HIS A 19 29.93 4.72 -12.74
C HIS A 19 29.53 4.25 -14.13
N ASP A 20 28.50 3.41 -14.18
CA ASP A 20 27.87 3.03 -15.43
C ASP A 20 26.94 4.16 -15.91
N LYS A 21 27.23 4.67 -17.11
CA LYS A 21 26.45 5.72 -17.78
C LYS A 21 25.03 5.25 -18.19
N GLU A 22 24.82 3.94 -18.32
CA GLU A 22 23.54 3.32 -18.68
C GLU A 22 22.76 2.84 -17.44
N ALA A 23 23.28 3.06 -16.23
CA ALA A 23 22.62 2.66 -15.00
C ALA A 23 21.26 3.35 -14.84
N ALA A 24 20.23 2.57 -14.48
CA ALA A 24 18.89 3.11 -14.19
C ALA A 24 18.89 4.06 -12.99
N TYR A 25 19.73 3.79 -11.99
CA TYR A 25 19.93 4.61 -10.80
C TYR A 25 21.22 4.25 -10.06
N LEU A 26 21.69 5.15 -9.18
CA LEU A 26 22.72 4.87 -8.18
C LEU A 26 22.07 4.77 -6.80
N TYR A 27 22.13 3.59 -6.18
CA TYR A 27 21.59 3.37 -4.85
C TYR A 27 22.63 3.64 -3.75
N TYR A 28 22.21 4.24 -2.65
CA TYR A 28 23.00 4.29 -1.42
C TYR A 28 22.13 4.22 -0.17
N CYS A 29 22.69 3.64 0.90
CA CYS A 29 22.13 3.70 2.24
C CYS A 29 22.66 4.97 2.92
N ALA A 30 21.78 5.93 3.23
CA ALA A 30 22.20 7.22 3.78
C ALA A 30 22.74 7.09 5.21
N ASN A 31 22.23 6.13 5.97
CA ASN A 31 22.72 5.76 7.30
C ASN A 31 22.63 4.24 7.51
N GLU A 32 23.78 3.58 7.56
CA GLU A 32 23.90 2.15 7.79
C GLU A 32 23.90 1.89 9.31
N THR A 33 22.83 1.28 9.81
CA THR A 33 22.59 1.17 11.26
C THR A 33 23.56 0.21 11.96
N VAL A 34 23.99 -0.88 11.30
CA VAL A 34 24.75 -1.95 11.97
C VAL A 34 26.16 -1.49 12.32
N HIS A 35 26.79 -0.75 11.42
CA HIS A 35 28.15 -0.28 11.57
C HIS A 35 28.26 1.20 11.94
N GLY A 36 27.15 1.94 11.92
CA GLY A 36 27.11 3.36 12.31
C GLY A 36 27.82 4.25 11.29
N ILE A 37 27.56 4.01 10.00
CA ILE A 37 28.17 4.77 8.90
C ILE A 37 27.12 5.66 8.27
N GLU A 38 27.34 6.98 8.29
CA GLU A 38 26.39 7.96 7.77
C GLU A 38 27.01 8.83 6.65
N PHE A 39 26.26 9.00 5.56
CA PHE A 39 26.53 10.03 4.56
C PHE A 39 26.08 11.39 5.07
N HIS A 40 27.00 12.25 5.50
CA HIS A 40 26.64 13.61 5.95
C HIS A 40 26.11 14.47 4.79
N THR A 41 26.58 14.23 3.58
CA THR A 41 26.10 14.83 2.33
C THR A 41 25.76 13.74 1.32
N PRO A 42 24.72 13.90 0.48
CA PRO A 42 24.44 12.96 -0.59
C PRO A 42 25.65 12.82 -1.54
N PRO A 43 25.85 11.66 -2.17
CA PRO A 43 26.76 11.56 -3.31
C PRO A 43 26.29 12.46 -4.45
N PHE A 44 27.20 12.88 -5.32
CA PHE A 44 26.81 13.65 -6.51
C PHE A 44 26.32 12.71 -7.63
N SER A 45 25.38 13.16 -8.44
CA SER A 45 24.94 12.41 -9.63
C SER A 45 26.00 12.50 -10.74
N VAL A 46 26.34 11.37 -11.34
CA VAL A 46 27.24 11.26 -12.50
C VAL A 46 26.41 10.80 -13.72
N HIS A 47 26.71 11.30 -14.91
CA HIS A 47 25.99 10.98 -16.16
C HIS A 47 24.47 11.25 -16.17
N ARG A 48 23.97 12.07 -15.22
CA ARG A 48 22.53 12.29 -14.96
C ARG A 48 21.78 11.05 -14.46
N VAL A 49 22.51 10.04 -13.98
CA VAL A 49 21.92 8.87 -13.30
C VAL A 49 21.24 9.34 -12.01
N PRO A 50 19.93 9.05 -11.80
CA PRO A 50 19.22 9.48 -10.61
C PRO A 50 19.72 8.74 -9.37
N LEU A 51 19.70 9.42 -8.22
CA LEU A 51 20.03 8.79 -6.94
C LEU A 51 18.80 8.09 -6.34
N VAL A 52 19.03 6.94 -5.70
CA VAL A 52 18.05 6.27 -4.84
C VAL A 52 18.63 6.18 -3.43
N ALA A 53 17.92 6.70 -2.43
CA ALA A 53 18.40 6.73 -1.06
C ALA A 53 17.48 5.95 -0.12
N ASP A 54 18.06 5.03 0.66
CA ASP A 54 17.44 4.50 1.88
C ASP A 54 17.83 5.39 3.07
N ILE A 55 16.84 6.07 3.63
CA ILE A 55 16.98 6.98 4.77
C ILE A 55 16.31 6.42 6.03
N SER A 56 15.97 5.13 6.08
CA SER A 56 15.16 4.53 7.16
C SER A 56 15.63 4.95 8.55
N SER A 57 16.93 4.90 8.82
CA SER A 57 17.49 5.11 10.16
C SER A 57 18.01 6.51 10.46
N ASN A 58 17.93 7.44 9.51
CA ASN A 58 18.17 8.87 9.76
C ASN A 58 17.02 9.75 9.23
N PHE A 59 15.85 9.16 8.99
CA PHE A 59 14.67 9.84 8.45
C PHE A 59 14.26 11.01 9.36
N LEU A 60 14.14 12.22 8.81
CA LEU A 60 13.77 13.45 9.53
C LEU A 60 14.73 13.82 10.67
N SER A 61 15.96 13.28 10.70
CA SER A 61 16.99 13.69 11.67
C SER A 61 17.61 15.06 11.35
N ARG A 62 17.55 15.48 10.08
CA ARG A 62 18.12 16.74 9.55
C ARG A 62 17.53 17.10 8.18
N PRO A 63 17.74 18.33 7.68
CA PRO A 63 17.39 18.67 6.30
C PRO A 63 18.03 17.73 5.28
N PHE A 64 17.28 17.36 4.24
CA PHE A 64 17.71 16.44 3.19
C PHE A 64 17.58 17.14 1.83
N ASP A 65 18.62 17.08 0.99
CA ASP A 65 18.58 17.60 -0.38
C ASP A 65 18.07 16.52 -1.33
N PHE A 66 16.96 16.81 -2.00
CA PHE A 66 16.28 15.91 -2.94
C PHE A 66 16.64 16.18 -4.41
N LYS A 67 17.46 17.20 -4.70
CA LYS A 67 17.66 17.76 -6.05
C LYS A 67 18.00 16.73 -7.12
N HIS A 68 18.77 15.70 -6.76
CA HIS A 68 19.26 14.68 -7.70
C HIS A 68 18.64 13.29 -7.48
N HIS A 69 17.72 13.15 -6.53
CA HIS A 69 17.10 11.88 -6.21
C HIS A 69 15.91 11.59 -7.10
N GLY A 70 15.84 10.37 -7.62
CA GLY A 70 14.65 9.82 -8.24
C GLY A 70 13.70 9.27 -7.18
N VAL A 71 14.22 8.50 -6.23
CA VAL A 71 13.44 7.88 -5.15
C VAL A 71 14.20 8.03 -3.83
N VAL A 72 13.49 8.38 -2.76
CA VAL A 72 13.99 8.36 -1.39
C VAL A 72 12.97 7.62 -0.55
N PHE A 73 13.39 6.62 0.21
CA PHE A 73 12.47 5.82 1.01
C PHE A 73 13.01 5.51 2.38
N GLY A 74 12.11 5.19 3.30
CA GLY A 74 12.47 4.74 4.64
C GLY A 74 11.34 4.01 5.34
N GLY A 75 11.67 2.88 5.96
CA GLY A 75 10.78 2.22 6.91
C GLY A 75 10.65 3.05 8.18
N THR A 76 9.44 3.15 8.74
CA THR A 76 9.19 4.02 9.89
C THR A 76 9.81 3.52 11.19
N GLN A 77 10.05 2.21 11.33
CA GLN A 77 10.48 1.49 12.55
C GLN A 77 11.86 1.85 13.14
N LYS A 78 12.53 2.88 12.61
CA LYS A 78 13.84 3.31 13.08
C LYS A 78 13.75 4.71 13.67
N ASN A 79 13.64 5.72 12.82
CA ASN A 79 13.70 7.12 13.24
C ASN A 79 12.35 7.85 13.16
N LEU A 80 11.29 7.18 12.70
CA LEU A 80 10.00 7.83 12.41
C LEU A 80 8.80 7.22 13.18
N GLY A 81 8.95 6.07 13.83
CA GLY A 81 7.90 5.46 14.64
C GLY A 81 7.96 3.94 14.69
N ALA A 82 6.78 3.30 14.64
CA ALA A 82 6.61 1.85 14.72
C ALA A 82 6.82 1.16 13.36
N ALA A 83 6.91 -0.17 13.37
CA ALA A 83 6.91 -0.97 12.14
C ALA A 83 5.54 -1.06 11.48
N GLY A 84 5.53 -1.36 10.18
CA GLY A 84 4.31 -1.56 9.39
C GLY A 84 4.02 -0.46 8.36
N LEU A 85 4.85 0.59 8.29
CA LEU A 85 4.74 1.64 7.27
C LEU A 85 6.11 1.91 6.64
N THR A 86 6.11 2.13 5.32
CA THR A 86 7.26 2.64 4.57
C THR A 86 6.82 3.89 3.85
N VAL A 87 7.56 4.99 4.03
CA VAL A 87 7.32 6.20 3.26
C VAL A 87 8.26 6.19 2.06
N VAL A 88 7.70 6.43 0.87
CA VAL A 88 8.43 6.50 -0.39
C VAL A 88 8.15 7.85 -1.03
N MET A 89 9.20 8.64 -1.24
CA MET A 89 9.16 9.92 -1.95
C MET A 89 9.70 9.68 -3.35
N VAL A 90 8.88 9.95 -4.37
CA VAL A 90 9.18 9.65 -5.77
C VAL A 90 9.16 10.95 -6.59
N ARG A 91 10.18 11.15 -7.42
CA ARG A 91 10.25 12.28 -8.35
C ARG A 91 9.17 12.14 -9.43
N LYS A 92 8.44 13.22 -9.69
CA LYS A 92 7.19 13.18 -10.48
C LYS A 92 7.35 12.63 -11.90
N ASP A 93 8.51 12.85 -12.53
CA ASP A 93 8.84 12.34 -13.87
C ASP A 93 8.99 10.82 -13.95
N LEU A 94 9.16 10.14 -12.80
CA LEU A 94 9.22 8.68 -12.70
C LEU A 94 7.85 8.03 -12.52
N ILE A 95 6.80 8.80 -12.24
CA ILE A 95 5.43 8.28 -12.08
C ILE A 95 4.87 7.93 -13.46
N GLY A 96 4.21 6.76 -13.57
CA GLY A 96 3.65 6.26 -14.84
C GLY A 96 4.70 5.67 -15.79
N LYS A 97 5.97 5.61 -15.38
CA LYS A 97 7.01 4.86 -16.10
C LYS A 97 6.87 3.37 -15.78
N VAL A 98 5.97 2.70 -16.51
CA VAL A 98 5.76 1.25 -16.40
C VAL A 98 6.76 0.54 -17.31
N TRP A 99 7.65 -0.26 -16.71
CA TRP A 99 8.48 -1.19 -17.45
C TRP A 99 7.58 -2.37 -17.86
N GLY A 100 7.26 -2.48 -19.15
CA GLY A 100 6.40 -3.54 -19.69
C GLY A 100 5.52 -3.20 -20.91
N PHE A 101 5.21 -1.93 -21.17
CA PHE A 101 4.47 -1.54 -22.40
C PHE A 101 5.28 -0.67 -23.37
N SER A 102 6.30 0.03 -22.87
CA SER A 102 7.17 0.88 -23.69
C SER A 102 8.48 0.19 -24.11
N HIS A 103 8.73 -1.04 -23.64
CA HIS A 103 9.92 -1.87 -23.93
C HIS A 103 9.46 -3.32 -24.17
N PRO A 104 8.80 -3.59 -25.32
CA PRO A 104 8.20 -4.89 -25.62
C PRO A 104 9.22 -6.04 -25.78
N GLU A 105 10.51 -5.73 -25.89
CA GLU A 105 11.63 -6.68 -25.96
C GLU A 105 12.01 -7.30 -24.61
N ASP A 106 11.51 -6.78 -23.49
CA ASP A 106 11.87 -7.24 -22.15
C ASP A 106 10.95 -8.36 -21.61
N ALA A 107 11.52 -9.28 -20.83
CA ALA A 107 10.85 -10.50 -20.36
C ALA A 107 9.73 -10.29 -19.29
N GLN A 108 9.48 -9.05 -18.83
CA GLN A 108 8.41 -8.72 -17.88
C GLN A 108 7.39 -7.78 -18.54
N PRO A 109 6.24 -8.30 -19.02
CA PRO A 109 5.31 -7.54 -19.84
C PRO A 109 4.45 -6.51 -19.07
N ALA A 110 4.52 -6.44 -17.74
CA ALA A 110 3.82 -5.42 -16.96
C ALA A 110 4.38 -5.28 -15.55
N THR A 111 4.50 -4.06 -15.06
CA THR A 111 4.75 -3.80 -13.63
C THR A 111 3.47 -4.15 -12.84
N PRO A 112 3.54 -5.02 -11.82
CA PRO A 112 2.39 -5.30 -10.96
C PRO A 112 1.86 -4.01 -10.31
N ALA A 113 0.54 -3.84 -10.22
CA ALA A 113 -0.08 -2.62 -9.67
C ALA A 113 0.41 -2.26 -8.25
N ILE A 114 0.78 -3.26 -7.44
CA ILE A 114 1.37 -3.06 -6.10
C ILE A 114 2.75 -2.37 -6.14
N LEU A 115 3.48 -2.47 -7.25
CA LEU A 115 4.78 -1.84 -7.49
C LEU A 115 4.67 -0.58 -8.36
N SER A 116 3.47 -0.20 -8.78
CA SER A 116 3.21 0.96 -9.63
C SER A 116 3.04 2.22 -8.79
N TYR A 117 3.97 3.17 -8.95
CA TYR A 117 3.82 4.50 -8.33
C TYR A 117 2.64 5.28 -8.88
N GLN A 118 2.21 5.01 -10.12
CA GLN A 118 1.02 5.62 -10.68
C GLN A 118 -0.23 5.17 -9.91
N ASP A 119 -0.42 3.86 -9.74
CA ASP A 119 -1.55 3.32 -9.00
C ASP A 119 -1.55 3.81 -7.54
N MET A 120 -0.38 3.87 -6.91
CA MET A 120 -0.23 4.44 -5.56
C MET A 120 -0.70 5.90 -5.51
N VAL A 121 -0.31 6.75 -6.47
CA VAL A 121 -0.69 8.18 -6.47
C VAL A 121 -2.17 8.37 -6.77
N GLU A 122 -2.70 7.68 -7.78
CA GLU A 122 -4.12 7.75 -8.17
C GLU A 122 -5.06 7.32 -7.03
N HIS A 123 -4.61 6.40 -6.18
CA HIS A 123 -5.37 5.91 -5.02
C HIS A 123 -4.91 6.52 -3.69
N ASN A 124 -4.23 7.66 -3.69
CA ASN A 124 -3.79 8.37 -2.48
C ASN A 124 -2.99 7.49 -1.48
N SER A 125 -2.16 6.59 -2.00
CA SER A 125 -1.38 5.58 -1.26
C SER A 125 -2.22 4.49 -0.55
N LEU A 126 -3.49 4.34 -0.91
CA LEU A 126 -4.43 3.40 -0.28
C LEU A 126 -4.75 2.16 -1.14
N TYR A 127 -4.15 2.02 -2.34
CA TYR A 127 -4.44 0.93 -3.29
C TYR A 127 -4.39 -0.47 -2.64
N ASN A 128 -3.40 -0.70 -1.77
CA ASN A 128 -3.26 -1.96 -1.03
C ASN A 128 -3.30 -1.76 0.49
N THR A 129 -4.41 -1.21 1.00
CA THR A 129 -4.64 -1.03 2.44
C THR A 129 -5.80 -1.89 2.96
N PRO A 130 -5.62 -3.22 3.11
CA PRO A 130 -6.69 -4.11 3.55
C PRO A 130 -7.34 -3.72 4.88
N ALA A 131 -6.55 -3.21 5.83
CA ALA A 131 -7.08 -2.69 7.10
C ALA A 131 -8.08 -1.56 6.87
N LYS A 132 -7.73 -0.57 6.04
CA LYS A 132 -8.60 0.56 5.73
C LYS A 132 -9.88 0.11 5.01
N LYS A 133 -9.77 -0.79 4.02
CA LYS A 133 -10.91 -1.38 3.31
C LYS A 133 -11.86 -2.08 4.29
N ALA A 134 -11.33 -2.95 5.14
CA ALA A 134 -12.13 -3.70 6.11
C ALA A 134 -12.78 -2.79 7.17
N GLU A 135 -12.06 -1.80 7.69
CA GLU A 135 -12.61 -0.80 8.62
C GLU A 135 -13.80 -0.05 8.03
N THR A 136 -13.74 0.35 6.75
CA THR A 136 -14.85 1.02 6.06
C THR A 136 -16.15 0.20 6.16
N ILE A 137 -16.07 -1.12 6.00
CA ILE A 137 -17.25 -2.00 6.08
C ILE A 137 -17.62 -2.33 7.52
N TYR A 138 -16.64 -2.64 8.38
CA TYR A 138 -16.90 -3.02 9.77
C TYR A 138 -17.46 -1.88 10.62
N ASN A 139 -17.01 -0.63 10.40
CA ASN A 139 -17.57 0.53 11.10
C ASN A 139 -19.05 0.68 10.75
N LEU A 140 -19.40 0.53 9.47
CA LEU A 140 -20.79 0.57 9.03
C LEU A 140 -21.63 -0.56 9.64
N ILE A 141 -21.08 -1.78 9.73
CA ILE A 141 -21.75 -2.89 10.42
C ILE A 141 -22.01 -2.54 11.89
N ASP A 142 -20.99 -2.05 12.59
CA ASP A 142 -21.08 -1.74 14.02
C ASP A 142 -22.02 -0.57 14.33
N GLU A 143 -22.11 0.41 13.43
CA GLU A 143 -22.97 1.60 13.55
C GLU A 143 -24.41 1.37 13.04
N SER A 144 -24.69 0.20 12.46
CA SER A 144 -25.99 -0.10 11.83
C SER A 144 -27.15 -0.41 12.78
N ASN A 145 -26.96 -0.28 14.10
CA ASN A 145 -27.93 -0.69 15.12
C ASN A 145 -28.51 -2.11 14.89
N GLY A 146 -27.64 -3.05 14.52
CA GLY A 146 -28.00 -4.45 14.30
C GLY A 146 -28.72 -4.75 12.99
N PHE A 147 -28.85 -3.76 12.08
CA PHE A 147 -29.33 -4.04 10.73
C PHE A 147 -28.37 -4.96 9.99
N TYR A 148 -27.07 -4.67 10.05
CA TYR A 148 -26.00 -5.57 9.64
C TYR A 148 -25.37 -6.20 10.88
N THR A 149 -25.07 -7.49 10.82
CA THR A 149 -24.46 -8.20 11.96
C THR A 149 -23.31 -9.07 11.49
N CYS A 150 -22.18 -8.99 12.18
CA CYS A 150 -21.04 -9.88 12.00
C CYS A 150 -20.90 -10.73 13.28
N ALA A 151 -21.02 -12.05 13.15
CA ALA A 151 -20.93 -12.98 14.28
C ALA A 151 -19.50 -13.19 14.80
N VAL A 152 -18.50 -12.73 14.04
CA VAL A 152 -17.09 -12.85 14.43
C VAL A 152 -16.75 -11.79 15.46
N ASP A 153 -16.13 -12.21 16.57
CA ASP A 153 -15.56 -11.33 17.58
C ASP A 153 -14.69 -10.24 16.93
N LYS A 154 -14.81 -8.99 17.39
CA LYS A 154 -14.11 -7.84 16.82
C LYS A 154 -12.61 -8.06 16.69
N GLN A 155 -11.98 -8.73 17.66
CA GLN A 155 -10.53 -8.99 17.65
C GLN A 155 -10.11 -10.05 16.62
N CYS A 156 -11.06 -10.84 16.13
CA CYS A 156 -10.84 -11.95 15.18
C CYS A 156 -11.32 -11.61 13.76
N ARG A 157 -11.83 -10.39 13.54
CA ARG A 157 -12.38 -9.96 12.25
C ARG A 157 -11.31 -9.94 11.17
N SER A 158 -11.63 -10.53 10.02
CA SER A 158 -10.71 -10.64 8.89
C SER A 158 -10.63 -9.33 8.12
N TYR A 159 -9.41 -8.87 7.82
CA TYR A 159 -9.22 -7.77 6.86
C TYR A 159 -9.46 -8.16 5.40
N MET A 160 -9.60 -9.46 5.11
CA MET A 160 -9.74 -9.98 3.74
C MET A 160 -11.16 -10.39 3.42
N ASN A 161 -11.89 -10.97 4.37
CA ASN A 161 -13.21 -11.56 4.11
C ASN A 161 -14.21 -11.09 5.15
N VAL A 162 -14.90 -9.99 4.85
CA VAL A 162 -15.91 -9.41 5.73
C VAL A 162 -17.24 -10.14 5.51
N CYS A 163 -17.60 -11.01 6.45
CA CYS A 163 -18.85 -11.78 6.42
C CYS A 163 -19.88 -11.14 7.35
N TYR A 164 -21.10 -10.92 6.85
CA TYR A 164 -22.19 -10.34 7.64
C TYR A 164 -23.57 -10.84 7.20
N ARG A 165 -24.54 -10.75 8.10
CA ARG A 165 -25.96 -11.07 7.89
C ARG A 165 -26.78 -9.79 7.93
N ILE A 166 -27.91 -9.77 7.22
CA ILE A 166 -28.87 -8.66 7.22
C ILE A 166 -30.07 -9.05 8.10
N LYS A 167 -30.46 -8.19 9.05
CA LYS A 167 -31.58 -8.40 9.99
C LYS A 167 -31.59 -9.80 10.62
N GLY A 168 -30.43 -10.25 11.10
CA GLY A 168 -30.29 -11.57 11.73
C GLY A 168 -30.34 -12.77 10.78
N GLY A 169 -30.22 -12.53 9.47
CA GLY A 169 -30.19 -13.59 8.44
C GLY A 169 -31.48 -13.72 7.63
N ASP A 170 -32.22 -12.61 7.42
CA ASP A 170 -33.39 -12.61 6.56
C ASP A 170 -32.99 -12.85 5.10
N GLU A 171 -33.26 -14.05 4.61
CA GLU A 171 -32.85 -14.48 3.26
C GLU A 171 -33.49 -13.64 2.14
N LYS A 172 -34.68 -13.06 2.37
CA LYS A 172 -35.34 -12.22 1.36
C LYS A 172 -34.60 -10.89 1.23
N LEU A 173 -34.27 -10.27 2.37
CA LEU A 173 -33.48 -9.03 2.37
C LEU A 173 -32.06 -9.26 1.85
N GLU A 174 -31.43 -10.39 2.17
CA GLU A 174 -30.11 -10.74 1.62
C GLU A 174 -30.16 -10.95 0.10
N ALA A 175 -31.20 -11.59 -0.42
CA ALA A 175 -31.40 -11.73 -1.86
C ALA A 175 -31.65 -10.38 -2.55
N GLU A 176 -32.43 -9.49 -1.94
CA GLU A 176 -32.68 -8.14 -2.44
C GLU A 176 -31.39 -7.30 -2.45
N PHE A 177 -30.62 -7.34 -1.35
CA PHE A 177 -29.32 -6.68 -1.25
C PHE A 177 -28.37 -7.12 -2.36
N LEU A 178 -28.26 -8.44 -2.58
CA LEU A 178 -27.40 -9.02 -3.61
C LEU A 178 -27.83 -8.60 -5.02
N LYS A 179 -29.14 -8.58 -5.29
CA LYS A 179 -29.69 -8.11 -6.57
C LYS A 179 -29.39 -6.64 -6.80
N GLY A 180 -29.58 -5.80 -5.78
CA GLY A 180 -29.27 -4.37 -5.85
C GLY A 180 -27.78 -4.08 -6.01
N ALA A 181 -26.91 -4.89 -5.38
CA ALA A 181 -25.47 -4.81 -5.56
C ALA A 181 -25.05 -5.22 -6.98
N GLN A 182 -25.60 -6.31 -7.50
CA GLN A 182 -25.34 -6.78 -8.86
C GLN A 182 -25.76 -5.74 -9.92
N ALA A 183 -26.89 -5.06 -9.72
CA ALA A 183 -27.34 -3.99 -10.61
C ALA A 183 -26.37 -2.79 -10.66
N ARG A 184 -25.51 -2.64 -9.64
CA ARG A 184 -24.45 -1.62 -9.56
C ARG A 184 -23.08 -2.13 -10.01
N GLY A 185 -23.02 -3.34 -10.59
CA GLY A 185 -21.77 -3.96 -11.05
C GLY A 185 -20.97 -4.68 -9.95
N MET A 186 -21.45 -4.69 -8.70
CA MET A 186 -20.79 -5.42 -7.61
C MET A 186 -21.21 -6.90 -7.65
N ILE A 187 -20.26 -7.77 -7.95
CA ILE A 187 -20.47 -9.21 -8.10
C ILE A 187 -19.81 -10.00 -6.97
N SER A 188 -20.13 -11.30 -6.89
CA SER A 188 -19.47 -12.25 -5.97
C SER A 188 -19.59 -11.95 -4.47
N LEU A 189 -20.60 -11.17 -4.08
CA LEU A 189 -20.88 -10.84 -2.67
C LEU A 189 -21.69 -11.91 -1.91
N LYS A 190 -22.23 -12.91 -2.60
CA LYS A 190 -23.01 -13.98 -1.93
C LYS A 190 -22.11 -14.79 -1.00
N GLY A 191 -22.53 -14.92 0.25
CA GLY A 191 -21.85 -15.74 1.25
C GLY A 191 -21.75 -17.21 0.84
N HIS A 192 -20.81 -17.93 1.46
CA HIS A 192 -20.63 -19.34 1.15
C HIS A 192 -21.88 -20.15 1.50
N ARG A 193 -22.22 -21.16 0.68
CA ARG A 193 -23.45 -21.96 0.79
C ARG A 193 -23.71 -22.56 2.18
N SER A 194 -22.66 -22.83 2.95
CA SER A 194 -22.77 -23.42 4.30
C SER A 194 -23.11 -22.41 5.40
N VAL A 195 -22.96 -21.11 5.14
CA VAL A 195 -23.14 -20.06 6.16
C VAL A 195 -24.13 -18.97 5.74
N GLY A 196 -24.51 -18.90 4.45
CA GLY A 196 -25.43 -17.89 3.92
C GLY A 196 -24.88 -16.46 4.03
N GLY A 197 -25.77 -15.47 3.92
CA GLY A 197 -25.42 -14.07 4.12
C GLY A 197 -24.63 -13.44 2.99
N ILE A 198 -23.90 -12.38 3.37
CA ILE A 198 -23.06 -11.59 2.48
C ILE A 198 -21.59 -11.79 2.88
N ARG A 199 -20.71 -11.89 1.89
CA ARG A 199 -19.25 -11.93 2.06
C ARG A 199 -18.58 -10.97 1.08
N ALA A 200 -18.00 -9.90 1.61
CA ALA A 200 -17.15 -8.99 0.86
C ALA A 200 -15.69 -9.44 0.98
N SER A 201 -15.12 -9.95 -0.11
CA SER A 201 -13.70 -10.32 -0.19
C SER A 201 -12.87 -9.13 -0.67
N LEU A 202 -12.10 -8.53 0.21
CA LEU A 202 -11.36 -7.27 0.04
C LEU A 202 -9.87 -7.50 -0.24
N TYR A 203 -9.56 -8.49 -1.09
CA TYR A 203 -8.18 -8.84 -1.46
C TYR A 203 -7.42 -7.67 -2.08
N ASN A 204 -6.10 -7.81 -2.26
CA ASN A 204 -5.22 -6.73 -2.75
C ASN A 204 -5.66 -6.12 -4.08
N ALA A 205 -6.32 -6.88 -4.96
CA ALA A 205 -6.82 -6.39 -6.25
C ALA A 205 -8.10 -5.56 -6.14
N VAL A 206 -8.81 -5.61 -4.99
CA VAL A 206 -9.97 -4.75 -4.72
C VAL A 206 -9.47 -3.43 -4.19
N SER A 207 -9.81 -2.34 -4.86
CA SER A 207 -9.45 -0.98 -4.47
C SER A 207 -10.28 -0.49 -3.28
N LEU A 208 -9.81 0.58 -2.62
CA LEU A 208 -10.59 1.27 -1.60
C LEU A 208 -11.87 1.88 -2.18
N GLN A 209 -11.80 2.43 -3.40
CA GLN A 209 -12.95 3.02 -4.08
C GLN A 209 -14.08 2.00 -4.33
N GLU A 210 -13.74 0.79 -4.79
CA GLU A 210 -14.73 -0.30 -4.94
C GLU A 210 -15.33 -0.71 -3.59
N THR A 211 -14.52 -0.67 -2.53
CA THR A 211 -14.99 -0.93 -1.16
C THR A 211 -15.95 0.17 -0.66
N GLU A 212 -15.67 1.43 -0.99
CA GLU A 212 -16.53 2.57 -0.67
C GLU A 212 -17.87 2.50 -1.42
N GLN A 213 -17.89 2.05 -2.68
CA GLN A 213 -19.14 1.81 -3.43
C GLN A 213 -20.03 0.77 -2.73
N LEU A 214 -19.43 -0.30 -2.19
CA LEU A 214 -20.18 -1.26 -1.37
C LEU A 214 -20.72 -0.62 -0.10
N ALA A 215 -19.91 0.18 0.59
CA ALA A 215 -20.34 0.89 1.80
C ALA A 215 -21.52 1.84 1.51
N ASP A 216 -21.47 2.59 0.42
CA ASP A 216 -22.55 3.48 -0.01
C ASP A 216 -23.85 2.70 -0.28
N TRP A 217 -23.74 1.56 -0.96
CA TRP A 217 -24.89 0.67 -1.16
C TRP A 217 -25.43 0.14 0.17
N MET A 218 -24.57 -0.24 1.12
CA MET A 218 -25.01 -0.67 2.44
C MET A 218 -25.79 0.42 3.18
N ARG A 219 -25.37 1.69 3.08
CA ARG A 219 -26.12 2.82 3.68
C ARG A 219 -27.46 3.02 2.98
N GLU A 220 -27.48 3.02 1.66
CA GLU A 220 -28.69 3.19 0.85
C GLU A 220 -29.71 2.10 1.14
N PHE A 221 -29.30 0.83 1.08
CA PHE A 221 -30.16 -0.31 1.32
C PHE A 221 -30.76 -0.29 2.73
N MET A 222 -29.94 -0.01 3.76
CA MET A 222 -30.44 0.09 5.13
C MET A 222 -31.46 1.21 5.30
N LYS A 223 -31.23 2.38 4.68
CA LYS A 223 -32.16 3.51 4.72
C LYS A 223 -33.50 3.17 4.05
N ASN A 224 -33.46 2.50 2.90
CA ASN A 224 -34.68 2.14 2.15
C ASN A 224 -35.54 1.10 2.88
N GLN A 225 -34.96 0.30 3.76
CA GLN A 225 -35.67 -0.70 4.57
C GLN A 225 -36.19 -0.14 5.91
N ALA A 226 -35.81 1.10 6.26
CA ALA A 226 -36.27 1.81 7.45
C ALA A 226 -37.39 2.82 7.15
N ALA A 227 -37.66 3.09 5.88
CA ALA A 227 -38.76 3.93 5.39
C ALA A 227 -40.00 3.09 5.09
#